data_AF-A0AAJ0WYA7-F1
#
_entry.id   AF-A0AAJ0WYA7-F1
#
_cell.length_a   1.000
_cell.length_b   1.000
_cell.length_c   1.000
_cell.angle_alpha   90.00
_cell.angle_beta   90.00
_cell.angle_gamma   90.00
#
_symmetry.space_group_name_H-M   'P 1'
#
loop_
_entity.id
_entity.type
_entity.pdbx_description
1 polymer ?
#
loop_
_entity_poly.entity_id
_entity_poly.type
_entity_poly.pdbx_seq_one_letter_code
_entity_poly.pdbx_strand_id
1 'polypeptide(L)'
;MLSLYLVYYHYELRRGDIGWCNINNFVNCNNVLLSPYAEIGGIPLGVFGAAWFGLMVLILLSDRITIIKFVAENHGLALALWSATGISFTVFLISAELFFVHAICILCTAVHVLVIFLTSLILLNYKKFVKA
;
A
#
# COMPACT_ATOMS: atom_id res chain seq x y z
N MET A 1 9.04 2.08 1.35
CA MET A 1 10.31 1.41 0.95
C MET A 1 10.05 0.02 0.37
N LEU A 2 9.19 -0.82 0.98
CA LEU A 2 8.74 -2.08 0.35
C LEU A 2 7.97 -1.85 -0.97
N SER A 3 7.11 -0.83 -1.05
CA SER A 3 6.32 -0.55 -2.26
C SER A 3 7.19 -0.19 -3.48
N LEU A 4 8.29 0.52 -3.27
CA LEU A 4 9.29 0.82 -4.31
C LEU A 4 10.01 -0.44 -4.80
N TYR A 5 10.33 -1.35 -3.86
CA TYR A 5 10.89 -2.65 -4.21
C TYR A 5 9.92 -3.46 -5.09
N LEU A 6 8.61 -3.49 -4.79
CA LEU A 6 7.63 -4.14 -5.66
C LEU A 6 7.55 -3.51 -7.06
N VAL A 7 7.66 -2.19 -7.19
CA VAL A 7 7.70 -1.53 -8.51
C VAL A 7 8.92 -1.97 -9.30
N TYR A 8 10.10 -1.94 -8.68
CA TYR A 8 11.34 -2.39 -9.30
C TYR A 8 11.24 -3.87 -9.73
N TYR A 9 10.72 -4.71 -8.84
CA TYR A 9 10.58 -6.14 -9.06
C TYR A 9 9.60 -6.48 -10.19
N HIS A 10 8.49 -5.73 -10.28
CA HIS A 10 7.53 -5.84 -11.39
C HIS A 10 8.17 -5.56 -12.75
N TYR A 11 9.04 -4.56 -12.84
CA TYR A 11 9.77 -4.25 -14.06
C TYR A 11 10.82 -5.31 -14.43
N GLU A 12 11.52 -5.88 -13.45
CA GLU A 12 12.44 -7.01 -13.68
C GLU A 12 11.71 -8.25 -14.16
N LEU A 13 10.58 -8.58 -13.52
CA LEU A 13 9.70 -9.68 -13.93
C LEU A 13 9.22 -9.54 -15.37
N ARG A 14 8.83 -8.34 -15.80
CA ARG A 14 8.47 -8.07 -17.19
C ARG A 14 9.63 -8.24 -18.17
N ARG A 15 10.88 -8.17 -17.72
CA ARG A 15 12.08 -8.43 -18.54
C ARG A 15 12.43 -9.92 -18.64
N GLY A 16 11.65 -10.81 -18.00
CA GLY A 16 11.81 -12.25 -18.09
C GLY A 16 12.44 -12.91 -16.86
N ASP A 17 12.57 -12.18 -15.75
CA ASP A 17 13.13 -12.74 -14.53
C ASP A 17 12.12 -13.59 -13.74
N ILE A 18 12.59 -14.62 -13.06
CA ILE A 18 11.73 -15.53 -12.29
C ILE A 18 11.70 -15.07 -10.84
N GLY A 19 10.50 -14.84 -10.31
CA GLY A 19 10.33 -14.33 -8.96
C GLY A 19 10.81 -15.33 -7.91
N TRP A 20 11.64 -14.90 -6.95
CA TRP A 20 12.14 -15.77 -5.88
C TRP A 20 11.04 -16.27 -4.95
N CYS A 21 9.86 -15.65 -4.96
CA CYS A 21 8.69 -16.09 -4.21
C CYS A 21 7.69 -16.92 -5.04
N ASN A 22 8.14 -17.55 -6.12
CA ASN A 22 7.39 -18.59 -6.82
C ASN A 22 7.67 -19.96 -6.20
N ILE A 23 6.84 -20.37 -5.24
CA ILE A 23 7.01 -21.62 -4.49
C ILE A 23 6.15 -22.74 -5.11
N ASN A 24 4.91 -22.42 -5.50
CA ASN A 24 3.99 -23.35 -6.17
C ASN A 24 2.96 -22.56 -7.02
N ASN A 25 2.05 -23.26 -7.70
CA ASN A 25 1.02 -22.61 -8.54
C ASN A 25 0.07 -21.68 -7.77
N PHE A 26 -0.08 -21.87 -6.46
CA PHE A 26 -0.93 -21.07 -5.59
C PHE A 26 -0.18 -19.89 -4.93
N VAL A 27 1.11 -20.04 -4.64
CA VAL A 27 2.01 -19.02 -4.08
C VAL A 27 3.00 -18.63 -5.17
N ASN A 28 2.51 -17.80 -6.08
CA ASN A 28 3.22 -17.41 -7.28
C ASN A 28 3.15 -15.89 -7.49
N CYS A 29 4.20 -15.22 -7.04
CA CYS A 29 4.33 -13.78 -7.22
C CYS A 29 4.38 -13.34 -8.68
N ASN A 30 4.95 -14.15 -9.59
CA ASN A 30 4.98 -13.81 -11.01
C ASN A 30 3.58 -13.73 -11.58
N ASN A 31 2.73 -14.69 -11.24
CA ASN A 31 1.36 -14.74 -11.76
C ASN A 31 0.54 -13.54 -11.27
N VAL A 32 0.75 -13.13 -10.01
CA VAL A 32 0.11 -11.94 -9.45
C VAL A 32 0.67 -10.66 -10.06
N LEU A 33 1.99 -10.46 -10.10
CA LEU A 33 2.63 -9.23 -10.59
C LEU A 33 2.46 -9.06 -12.11
N LEU A 34 2.45 -10.14 -12.90
CA LEU A 34 2.23 -10.05 -14.35
C LEU A 34 0.74 -9.98 -14.71
N SER A 35 -0.16 -10.15 -13.74
CA SER A 35 -1.60 -10.07 -13.99
C SER A 35 -2.01 -8.66 -14.43
N PRO A 36 -3.09 -8.54 -15.23
CA PRO A 36 -3.64 -7.22 -15.58
C PRO A 36 -4.16 -6.45 -14.36
N TYR A 37 -4.35 -7.10 -13.22
CA TYR A 37 -4.78 -6.47 -11.97
C TYR A 37 -3.62 -5.83 -11.20
N ALA A 38 -2.37 -6.22 -11.50
CA ALA A 38 -1.18 -5.62 -10.91
C ALA A 38 -0.90 -4.19 -11.40
N GLU A 39 -1.58 -3.78 -12.47
CA GLU A 39 -1.51 -2.45 -13.05
C GLU A 39 -2.90 -1.83 -13.14
N ILE A 40 -3.04 -0.60 -12.68
CA ILE A 40 -4.26 0.19 -12.90
C ILE A 40 -3.89 1.25 -13.93
N GLY A 41 -4.44 1.14 -15.14
CA GLY A 41 -4.12 2.07 -16.24
C GLY A 41 -2.66 2.02 -16.68
N GLY A 42 -1.99 0.87 -16.55
CA GLY A 42 -0.56 0.70 -16.85
C GLY A 42 0.39 1.15 -15.74
N ILE A 43 -0.14 1.61 -14.59
CA ILE A 43 0.65 2.01 -13.43
C ILE A 43 0.69 0.85 -12.43
N PRO A 44 1.88 0.37 -12.01
CA PRO A 44 1.98 -0.70 -11.03
C PRO A 44 1.35 -0.32 -9.70
N LEU A 45 0.65 -1.27 -9.07
CA LEU A 45 0.05 -1.10 -7.73
C LEU A 45 1.07 -0.65 -6.66
N GLY A 46 2.34 -1.02 -6.82
CA GLY A 46 3.42 -0.56 -5.93
C GLY A 46 3.59 0.96 -5.90
N VAL A 47 3.27 1.67 -7.00
CA VAL A 47 3.30 3.14 -7.07
C VAL A 47 2.19 3.73 -6.21
N PHE A 48 0.98 3.16 -6.26
CA PHE A 48 -0.13 3.57 -5.41
C PHE A 48 0.20 3.37 -3.93
N GLY A 49 0.81 2.23 -3.57
CA GLY A 49 1.30 2.00 -2.22
C GLY A 49 2.42 2.99 -1.81
N ALA A 50 3.33 3.34 -2.72
CA ALA A 50 4.36 4.33 -2.44
C ALA A 50 3.77 5.74 -2.22
N ALA A 51 2.82 6.15 -3.05
CA ALA A 51 2.09 7.41 -2.90
C ALA A 51 1.31 7.45 -1.58
N TRP A 52 0.67 6.33 -1.22
CA TRP A 52 -0.04 6.16 0.05
C TRP A 52 0.86 6.44 1.25
N PHE A 53 1.99 5.73 1.34
CA PHE A 53 2.94 5.90 2.43
C PHE A 53 3.62 7.29 2.40
N GLY A 54 3.91 7.81 1.21
CA GLY A 54 4.49 9.14 1.05
C GLY A 54 3.58 10.25 1.59
N LEU A 55 2.29 10.20 1.25
CA LEU A 55 1.28 11.13 1.77
C LEU A 55 1.09 10.98 3.29
N MET A 56 1.10 9.75 3.81
CA MET A 56 1.08 9.50 5.26
C MET A 56 2.24 10.17 5.99
N VAL A 57 3.46 10.01 5.48
CA VAL A 57 4.65 10.64 6.06
C VAL A 57 4.57 12.17 5.95
N LEU A 58 4.09 12.70 4.84
CA LEU A 58 3.88 14.14 4.64
C LEU A 58 2.90 14.72 5.67
N ILE A 59 1.77 14.06 5.91
CA ILE A 59 0.77 14.51 6.88
C ILE A 59 1.33 14.42 8.31
N LEU A 60 2.09 13.37 8.65
CA LEU A 60 2.74 13.25 9.95
C LEU A 60 3.86 14.29 10.17
N LEU A 61 4.55 14.69 9.11
CA LEU A 61 5.60 15.73 9.16
C LEU A 61 5.01 17.15 9.09
N SER A 62 3.76 17.31 8.68
CA SER A 62 3.03 18.59 8.64
C SER A 62 3.06 19.32 10.00
N ASP A 63 2.93 18.58 11.10
CA ASP A 63 3.05 19.13 12.47
C ASP A 63 4.40 19.82 12.75
N ARG A 64 5.45 19.46 12.01
CA ARG A 64 6.78 20.08 12.15
C ARG A 64 7.10 21.10 11.05
N ILE A 65 6.29 21.21 10.00
CA ILE A 65 6.56 22.06 8.84
C ILE A 65 5.54 23.20 8.79
N THR A 66 5.97 24.37 9.26
CA THR A 66 5.21 25.63 9.40
C THR A 66 4.51 26.13 8.13
N ILE A 67 4.81 25.57 6.96
CA ILE A 67 4.29 26.03 5.65
C ILE A 67 2.85 25.51 5.40
N ILE A 68 2.41 24.44 6.05
CA ILE A 68 1.08 23.81 5.80
C ILE A 68 0.12 24.08 6.97
N LYS A 69 0.05 25.32 7.44
CA LYS A 69 -0.84 25.72 8.55
C LYS A 69 -2.34 25.63 8.24
N PHE A 70 -2.74 25.53 6.97
CA PHE A 70 -4.16 25.41 6.60
C PHE A 70 -4.74 24.01 6.85
N VAL A 71 -3.88 22.99 7.00
CA VAL A 71 -4.31 21.61 7.32
C VAL A 71 -4.40 21.41 8.86
N ALA A 72 -3.78 22.30 9.64
CA ALA A 72 -3.52 22.24 11.09
C ALA A 72 -4.73 21.99 11.99
N GLU A 73 -5.93 22.46 11.64
CA GLU A 73 -7.07 22.33 12.56
C GLU A 73 -7.72 20.94 12.58
N ASN A 74 -7.38 20.04 11.63
CA ASN A 74 -8.04 18.73 11.50
C ASN A 74 -7.07 17.58 11.12
N HIS A 75 -5.81 17.65 11.54
CA HIS A 75 -4.77 16.64 11.24
C HIS A 75 -5.23 15.20 11.49
N GLY A 76 -5.84 14.94 12.64
CA GLY A 76 -6.30 13.61 12.98
C GLY A 76 -7.48 13.10 12.13
N LEU A 77 -8.37 13.98 11.63
CA LEU A 77 -9.48 13.59 10.75
C LEU A 77 -8.98 13.26 9.34
N ALA A 78 -8.07 14.07 8.80
CA ALA A 78 -7.43 13.83 7.51
C ALA A 78 -6.63 12.51 7.52
N LEU A 79 -5.86 12.25 8.59
CA LEU A 79 -5.16 10.99 8.80
C LEU A 79 -6.11 9.80 8.88
N ALA A 80 -7.24 9.94 9.59
CA ALA A 80 -8.22 8.85 9.72
C ALA A 80 -8.92 8.55 8.39
N LEU A 81 -9.37 9.57 7.66
CA LEU A 81 -10.01 9.42 6.35
C LEU A 81 -9.05 8.84 5.33
N TRP A 82 -7.78 9.29 5.34
CA TRP A 82 -6.74 8.68 4.54
C TRP A 82 -6.60 7.22 4.96
N SER A 83 -6.25 6.92 6.21
CA SER A 83 -6.08 5.52 6.69
C SER A 83 -7.19 4.54 6.27
N ALA A 84 -8.45 5.00 6.23
CA ALA A 84 -9.59 4.23 5.75
C ALA A 84 -9.47 3.80 4.27
N THR A 85 -9.01 4.67 3.37
CA THR A 85 -8.86 4.30 1.94
C THR A 85 -7.73 3.28 1.74
N GLY A 86 -6.69 3.29 2.59
CA GLY A 86 -5.66 2.24 2.62
C GLY A 86 -6.21 0.84 2.95
N ILE A 87 -7.14 0.73 3.91
CA ILE A 87 -7.84 -0.53 4.22
C ILE A 87 -8.72 -0.95 3.03
N SER A 88 -9.56 -0.03 2.53
CA SER A 88 -10.47 -0.32 1.43
C SER A 88 -9.71 -0.83 0.19
N PHE A 89 -8.58 -0.22 -0.12
CA PHE A 89 -7.73 -0.65 -1.23
C PHE A 89 -7.09 -2.02 -0.99
N THR A 90 -6.62 -2.28 0.24
CA THR A 90 -6.06 -3.59 0.62
C THR A 90 -7.08 -4.72 0.48
N VAL A 91 -8.32 -4.50 0.93
CA VAL A 91 -9.41 -5.49 0.79
C VAL A 91 -9.75 -5.74 -0.68
N PHE A 92 -9.78 -4.69 -1.50
CA PHE A 92 -9.99 -4.81 -2.93
C PHE A 92 -8.92 -5.66 -3.61
N LEU A 93 -7.64 -5.44 -3.27
CA LEU A 93 -6.53 -6.22 -3.83
C LEU A 93 -6.55 -7.68 -3.42
N ILE A 94 -6.77 -7.97 -2.13
CA ILE A 94 -6.90 -9.35 -1.65
C ILE A 94 -8.03 -10.08 -2.39
N SER A 95 -9.16 -9.38 -2.58
CA SER A 95 -10.28 -9.94 -3.35
C SER A 95 -9.88 -10.19 -4.79
N ALA A 96 -9.15 -9.27 -5.43
CA ALA A 96 -8.73 -9.45 -6.81
C ALA A 96 -7.75 -10.63 -7.00
N GLU A 97 -6.81 -10.80 -6.08
CA GLU A 97 -5.86 -11.92 -6.05
C GLU A 97 -6.58 -13.27 -5.95
N LEU A 98 -7.56 -13.38 -5.04
CA LEU A 98 -8.28 -14.63 -4.77
C LEU A 98 -9.28 -14.99 -5.89
N PHE A 99 -10.05 -14.02 -6.38
CA PHE A 99 -11.15 -14.28 -7.32
C PHE A 99 -10.71 -14.28 -8.79
N PHE A 100 -9.70 -13.49 -9.17
CA PHE A 100 -9.28 -13.41 -10.58
C PHE A 100 -7.99 -14.19 -10.82
N VAL A 101 -6.93 -13.91 -10.04
CA VAL A 101 -5.61 -14.51 -10.29
C VAL A 101 -5.54 -15.95 -9.77
N HIS A 102 -6.31 -16.29 -8.73
CA HIS A 102 -6.25 -17.59 -8.05
C HIS A 102 -4.84 -17.94 -7.53
N ALA A 103 -4.05 -16.91 -7.23
CA ALA A 103 -2.70 -17.03 -6.68
C ALA A 103 -2.44 -15.93 -5.64
N ILE A 104 -1.60 -16.24 -4.66
CA ILE A 104 -1.19 -15.35 -3.58
C ILE A 104 0.26 -14.93 -3.79
N CYS A 105 0.53 -13.63 -3.60
CA CYS A 105 1.86 -13.06 -3.61
C CYS A 105 2.30 -12.70 -2.19
N ILE A 106 3.36 -13.34 -1.70
CA ILE A 106 3.84 -13.14 -0.33
C ILE A 106 4.33 -11.70 -0.08
N LEU A 107 4.86 -11.05 -1.12
CA LEU A 107 5.27 -9.64 -1.09
C LEU A 107 4.05 -8.71 -0.96
N CYS A 108 2.99 -8.97 -1.73
CA CYS A 108 1.74 -8.22 -1.61
C CYS A 108 1.12 -8.43 -0.23
N THR A 109 1.10 -9.67 0.27
CA THR A 109 0.58 -9.98 1.62
C THR A 109 1.37 -9.23 2.70
N ALA A 110 2.70 -9.15 2.59
CA ALA A 110 3.52 -8.38 3.51
C ALA A 110 3.15 -6.88 3.51
N VAL A 111 2.89 -6.31 2.33
CA VAL A 111 2.41 -4.92 2.21
C VAL A 111 1.02 -4.75 2.82
N HIS A 112 0.10 -5.69 2.57
CA HIS A 112 -1.24 -5.67 3.16
C HIS A 112 -1.19 -5.68 4.70
N VAL A 113 -0.38 -6.55 5.29
CA VAL A 113 -0.16 -6.61 6.75
C VAL A 113 0.40 -5.28 7.25
N LEU A 114 1.36 -4.69 6.54
CA LEU A 114 1.98 -3.43 6.93
C LEU A 114 0.99 -2.26 6.88
N VAL A 115 0.14 -2.19 5.85
CA VAL A 115 -0.94 -1.19 5.73
C VAL A 115 -1.95 -1.36 6.86
N ILE A 116 -2.42 -2.59 7.10
CA ILE A 116 -3.38 -2.87 8.18
C ILE A 116 -2.79 -2.51 9.54
N PHE A 117 -1.53 -2.87 9.79
CA PHE A 117 -0.84 -2.57 11.04
C PHE A 117 -0.70 -1.06 11.27
N LEU A 118 -0.23 -0.32 10.26
CA LEU A 118 -0.08 1.13 10.34
C LEU A 118 -1.42 1.85 10.50
N THR A 119 -2.43 1.50 9.71
CA THR A 119 -3.77 2.06 9.84
C THR A 119 -4.36 1.75 11.23
N SER A 120 -4.19 0.53 11.73
CA SER A 120 -4.69 0.15 13.06
C SER A 120 -4.00 0.96 14.16
N LEU A 121 -2.68 1.16 14.08
CA LEU A 121 -1.95 2.00 15.02
C LEU A 121 -2.43 3.45 15.01
N ILE A 122 -2.68 4.01 13.82
CA ILE A 122 -3.18 5.37 13.65
C ILE A 122 -4.60 5.48 14.22
N LEU A 123 -5.48 4.53 13.92
CA LEU A 123 -6.84 4.49 14.45
C LEU A 123 -6.86 4.32 15.97
N LEU A 124 -5.98 3.52 16.57
CA LEU A 124 -5.90 3.39 18.04
C LEU A 124 -5.37 4.67 18.70
N ASN A 125 -4.42 5.34 18.06
CA ASN A 125 -3.84 6.59 18.55
C ASN A 125 -4.56 7.84 18.03
N TYR A 126 -5.68 7.71 17.30
CA TYR A 126 -6.30 8.83 16.59
C TYR A 126 -6.70 9.96 17.55
N LYS A 127 -7.13 9.63 18.79
CA LYS A 127 -7.45 10.63 19.83
C LYS A 127 -6.26 11.49 20.22
N LYS A 128 -5.03 10.95 20.12
CA LYS A 128 -3.78 11.67 20.39
C LYS A 128 -3.40 12.61 19.24
N PHE A 129 -3.74 12.23 18.00
CA PHE A 129 -3.51 13.02 16.79
C PHE A 129 -4.61 14.05 16.48
N VAL A 130 -5.84 13.84 16.98
CA VAL A 130 -6.95 14.81 16.85
C VAL A 130 -6.89 15.90 17.91
N LYS A 131 -6.20 15.67 19.05
CA LYS A 131 -6.06 16.64 20.15
C LYS A 131 -4.74 17.44 20.14
N ALA A 132 -3.82 17.11 19.24
CA ALA A 132 -2.58 17.86 19.03
C ALA A 132 -2.83 18.99 18.03
#